data_AF-A0A6N6TDJ2-F1
#
_entry.id   AF-A0A6N6TDJ2-F1
#
_cell.length_a   1.000
_cell.length_b   1.000
_cell.length_c   1.000
_cell.angle_alpha   90.00
_cell.angle_beta   90.00
_cell.angle_gamma   90.00
#
_symmetry.space_group_name_H-M   'P 1'
#
loop_
_entity.id
_entity.type
_entity.pdbx_description
1 polymer ?
#
loop_
_entity_poly.entity_id
_entity_poly.type
_entity_poly.pdbx_seq_one_letter_code
_entity_poly.pdbx_strand_id
1 'polypeptide(L)' 'MTLAETIYHYSLHLPEKAAREALDFIEFLEQRYGTVRIAPKSPSDTDAFLAAVAGTLGDDFPDDITDDDLGIDTPREELD' A
#
# COMPACT_ATOMS: atom_id res chain seq x y z
N MET A 1 24.38 -7.73 4.35
CA MET A 1 24.14 -6.29 4.18
C MET A 1 22.92 -6.11 3.29
N THR A 2 21.92 -5.40 3.79
CA THR A 2 20.76 -4.97 3.00
C THR A 2 21.10 -3.73 2.18
N LEU A 3 20.26 -3.38 1.21
CA LEU A 3 20.42 -2.16 0.41
C LEU A 3 20.38 -0.90 1.30
N ALA A 4 19.46 -0.85 2.27
CA ALA A 4 19.34 0.26 3.20
C ALA A 4 20.59 0.42 4.08
N GLU A 5 21.13 -0.69 4.60
CA GLU A 5 22.39 -0.69 5.37
C GLU A 5 23.58 -0.24 4.52
N THR A 6 23.61 -0.61 3.24
CA THR A 6 24.65 -0.22 2.30
C THR A 6 24.62 1.29 2.06
N ILE A 7 23.44 1.85 1.77
CA ILE A 7 23.25 3.29 1.57
C ILE A 7 23.66 4.07 2.82
N TYR A 8 23.25 3.61 4.00
CA TYR A 8 23.63 4.23 5.26
C TYR A 8 25.14 4.21 5.50
N HIS A 9 25.80 3.09 5.26
CA HIS A 9 27.25 3.01 5.43
C HIS A 9 27.99 3.97 4.50
N TYR A 10 27.56 4.11 3.24
CA TYR A 10 28.17 5.08 2.32
C TYR A 10 27.88 6.53 2.70
N SER A 11 26.71 6.84 3.28
CA SER A 11 26.39 8.21 3.68
C SER A 11 27.29 8.72 4.81
N LEU A 12 27.77 7.84 5.70
CA LEU A 12 28.70 8.20 6.79
C LEU A 12 30.06 8.73 6.30
N HIS A 13 30.45 8.38 5.08
CA HIS A 13 31.75 8.77 4.51
C HIS A 13 31.66 10.02 3.63
N LEU A 14 30.46 10.59 3.46
CA LEU A 14 30.28 11.77 2.63
C LEU A 14 30.65 13.04 3.39
N PRO A 15 31.41 13.96 2.76
CA PRO A 15 31.55 15.32 3.29
C PRO A 15 30.20 16.04 3.24
N GLU A 16 29.99 17.01 4.13
CA GLU A 16 28.71 17.69 4.33
C GLU A 16 28.09 18.24 3.03
N LYS A 17 28.92 18.81 2.14
CA LYS A 17 28.46 19.29 0.83
C LYS A 17 27.87 18.18 -0.03
N ALA A 18 28.52 17.02 -0.08
CA ALA A 18 28.04 15.87 -0.85
C ALA A 18 26.81 15.22 -0.19
N ALA A 19 26.72 15.26 1.15
CA ALA A 19 25.52 14.82 1.86
C ALA A 19 24.30 15.69 1.53
N ARG A 20 24.50 17.02 1.38
CA ARG A 20 23.45 17.94 0.90
C ARG A 20 23.00 17.60 -0.52
N GLU A 21 23.95 17.42 -1.44
CA GLU A 21 23.64 17.03 -2.82
C GLU A 21 22.91 15.67 -2.90
N ALA A 22 23.24 14.73 -2.01
CA ALA A 22 22.55 13.45 -1.91
C ALA A 22 21.09 13.61 -1.43
N LEU A 23 20.82 14.52 -0.49
CA LEU A 23 19.45 14.84 -0.06
C LEU A 23 18.63 15.45 -1.19
N ASP A 24 19.21 16.40 -1.93
CA ASP A 24 18.56 17.03 -3.07
C ASP A 24 18.23 15.98 -4.16
N PHE A 25 19.13 15.01 -4.37
CA PHE A 25 18.89 13.90 -5.28
C PHE A 25 17.78 12.97 -4.80
N ILE A 26 17.72 12.65 -3.50
CA ILE A 26 16.64 11.85 -2.92
C ILE A 26 15.29 12.56 -3.12
N GLU A 27 15.21 13.86 -2.82
CA GLU A 27 14.00 14.65 -3.04
C GLU A 27 13.58 14.66 -4.51
N PHE A 28 14.54 14.80 -5.44
CA PHE A 28 14.27 14.67 -6.87
C PHE A 28 13.73 13.28 -7.25
N LEU A 29 14.29 12.21 -6.69
CA LEU A 29 13.80 10.86 -6.93
C LEU A 29 12.39 10.66 -6.36
N GLU A 30 12.09 11.23 -5.19
CA GLU A 30 10.75 11.25 -4.60
C GLU A 30 9.77 12.02 -5.48
N GLN A 31 10.15 13.13 -6.11
CA GLN A 31 9.26 13.82 -7.05
C GLN A 31 9.04 12.99 -8.33
N ARG A 32 10.09 12.33 -8.82
CA ARG A 32 10.07 11.54 -10.06
C ARG A 32 9.28 10.23 -9.91
N TYR A 33 9.37 9.57 -8.76
CA TYR A 33 8.74 8.26 -8.50
C TYR A 33 7.58 8.33 -7.49
N GLY A 34 7.48 9.39 -6.69
CA GLY A 34 6.37 9.65 -5.76
C GLY A 34 5.08 10.09 -6.44
N THR A 35 5.02 10.04 -7.78
CA THR A 35 3.78 9.93 -8.56
C THR A 35 3.11 8.56 -8.45
N VAL A 36 3.67 7.59 -7.70
CA VAL A 36 2.82 6.68 -6.92
C VAL A 36 2.26 7.46 -5.73
N ARG A 37 1.52 8.53 -6.03
CA ARG A 37 0.61 9.15 -5.07
C ARG A 37 -0.42 8.07 -4.82
N ILE A 38 -0.34 7.42 -3.67
CA ILE A 38 -1.56 6.93 -3.04
C ILE A 38 -2.37 8.21 -2.83
N ALA A 39 -3.24 8.52 -3.79
CA ALA A 39 -4.17 9.64 -3.65
C ALA A 39 -4.84 9.46 -2.28
N PRO A 40 -4.95 10.52 -1.46
CA PRO A 40 -5.71 10.40 -0.23
C PRO A 40 -7.09 9.92 -0.63
N LYS A 41 -7.45 8.70 -0.18
CA LYS A 41 -8.70 8.06 -0.55
C LYS A 41 -9.82 9.03 -0.18
N SER A 42 -10.42 9.65 -1.18
CA SER A 42 -11.54 10.52 -0.93
C SER A 42 -12.67 9.65 -0.39
N PRO A 43 -13.53 10.12 0.52
CA PRO A 43 -14.70 9.31 0.93
C PRO A 43 -15.56 8.88 -0.27
N SER A 44 -15.53 9.64 -1.38
CA SER A 44 -16.11 9.27 -2.67
C SER A 44 -15.42 8.12 -3.41
N ASP A 45 -14.21 7.71 -3.02
CA ASP A 45 -13.51 6.57 -3.64
C ASP A 45 -14.18 5.24 -3.28
N THR A 46 -14.78 5.14 -2.09
CA THR A 46 -15.56 3.94 -1.71
C THR A 46 -16.81 3.85 -2.56
N ASP A 47 -17.55 4.95 -2.73
CA ASP A 47 -18.76 4.97 -3.55
C ASP A 47 -18.44 4.70 -5.03
N ALA A 48 -17.35 5.27 -5.55
CA ALA A 48 -16.89 5.00 -6.92
C ALA A 48 -16.44 3.55 -7.12
N PHE A 49 -15.76 2.96 -6.13
CA PHE A 49 -15.39 1.54 -6.13
C PHE A 49 -16.63 0.64 -6.07
N LEU A 50 -17.57 0.92 -5.16
CA LEU A 50 -18.82 0.17 -5.04
C LEU A 50 -19.63 0.27 -6.33
N ALA A 51 -19.74 1.45 -6.95
CA ALA A 51 -20.43 1.60 -8.24
C ALA A 51 -19.77 0.82 -9.38
N ALA A 52 -18.43 0.74 -9.39
CA ALA A 52 -17.71 -0.05 -10.39
C ALA A 52 -17.87 -1.57 -10.19
N VAL A 53 -18.08 -2.02 -8.96
CA VAL A 53 -18.16 -3.45 -8.61
C VAL A 53 -19.62 -3.96 -8.58
N ALA A 54 -20.59 -3.13 -8.18
CA ALA A 54 -21.99 -3.50 -7.97
C ALA A 54 -22.76 -3.92 -9.23
N GLY A 55 -22.15 -3.84 -10.41
CA GLY A 55 -22.67 -4.38 -11.67
C GLY A 55 -21.81 -5.49 -12.29
N THR A 56 -20.75 -5.92 -11.60
CA THR A 56 -19.85 -6.99 -12.06
C THR A 56 -20.13 -8.35 -11.41
N LEU A 57 -20.96 -8.37 -10.36
CA LEU A 57 -21.53 -9.60 -9.85
C LEU A 57 -22.49 -10.12 -10.94
N GLY A 58 -22.16 -11.28 -11.51
CA GLY A 58 -23.00 -11.92 -12.53
C GLY A 58 -24.28 -12.50 -11.92
N ASP A 59 -25.19 -12.93 -12.78
CA ASP A 59 -26.49 -13.52 -12.41
C ASP A 59 -26.39 -14.78 -11.52
N ASP A 60 -25.19 -15.36 -11.40
CA ASP A 60 -24.88 -16.50 -10.53
C ASP A 60 -24.56 -16.08 -9.08
N PHE A 61 -24.57 -14.78 -8.76
CA PHE A 61 -24.40 -14.32 -7.39
C PHE A 61 -25.75 -14.38 -6.65
N PRO A 62 -25.85 -15.11 -5.52
CA PRO A 62 -27.11 -15.30 -4.81
C PRO A 62 -27.63 -13.99 -4.20
N ASP A 63 -28.90 -13.68 -4.47
CA ASP A 63 -29.62 -12.53 -3.91
C ASP A 63 -30.11 -12.77 -2.47
N ASP A 64 -29.98 -14.00 -1.97
CA ASP A 64 -30.58 -14.50 -0.73
C ASP A 64 -29.55 -14.92 0.32
N ILE A 65 -28.37 -14.28 0.35
CA ILE A 65 -27.37 -14.51 1.43
C ILE A 65 -27.98 -14.20 2.80
N THR A 66 -28.04 -15.22 3.65
CA THR A 66 -28.48 -15.16 5.05
C THR A 66 -27.33 -15.44 6.02
N ASP A 67 -27.58 -15.30 7.33
CA ASP A 67 -26.60 -15.64 8.38
C ASP A 67 -26.15 -17.11 8.30
N ASP A 68 -26.99 -18.00 7.76
CA ASP A 68 -26.68 -19.42 7.59
C ASP A 68 -25.64 -19.68 6.49
N ASP A 69 -25.46 -18.74 5.56
CA ASP A 69 -24.49 -18.81 4.45
C ASP A 69 -23.11 -18.30 4.86
N LEU A 70 -23.00 -17.61 6.01
CA LEU A 70 -21.75 -17.04 6.50
C LEU A 70 -20.90 -18.10 7.21
N GLY A 71 -19.60 -18.12 6.92
CA GLY A 71 -18.65 -18.99 7.62
C GLY A 71 -18.57 -18.66 9.10
N ILE A 72 -18.48 -19.68 9.94
CA ILE A 72 -18.29 -19.51 11.40
C ILE A 72 -16.81 -19.23 11.67
N ASP A 73 -16.53 -18.13 12.37
CA ASP A 73 -15.19 -17.81 12.85
C ASP A 73 -14.66 -18.95 13.71
N THR A 74 -13.62 -19.62 13.23
CA THR A 74 -12.90 -20.63 14.02
C THR A 74 -11.69 -19.96 14.66
N PRO A 75 -11.52 -20.04 15.99
CA PRO A 75 -10.33 -19.51 16.64
C PRO A 75 -9.10 -20.19 16.06
N ARG A 76 -8.05 -19.41 15.84
CA ARG A 76 -6.76 -19.94 15.38
C ARG A 76 -6.21 -20.90 16.43
N GLU A 77 -5.75 -22.07 16.01
CA GLU A 77 -5.03 -23.00 16.90
C GLU A 77 -3.82 -22.29 17.52
N GLU A 78 -3.64 -22.44 18.83
CA GLU A 78 -2.44 -21.96 19.51
C GLU A 78 -1.23 -22.73 18.93
N LEU A 79 -0.19 -21.99 18.52
CA LEU A 79 1.08 -22.58 18.13
C LEU A 79 1.83 -22.94 19.42
N ASP A 80 1.93 -24.24 19.70
CA ASP A 80 2.73 -24.82 20.79
C ASP A 80 4.24 -24.56 20.61
#